data_AF-A0ABD4SKJ1-F1
#
_entry.id   AF-A0ABD4SKJ1-F1
#
_cell.length_a   1.000
_cell.length_b   1.000
_cell.length_c   1.000
_cell.angle_alpha   90.00
_cell.angle_beta   90.00
_cell.angle_gamma   90.00
#
_symmetry.space_group_name_H-M   'P 1'
#
loop_
_entity.id
_entity.type
_entity.pdbx_description
1 polymer ?
#
loop_
_entity_poly.entity_id
_entity_poly.type
_entity_poly.pdbx_seq_one_letter_code
_entity_poly.pdbx_strand_id
1 'polypeptide(L)' 'MTKYTKEIKLAIYHEWVDDHRRGTYLSQKYGMGRGGIHYLVDLIQKHGEC' A
#
# COMPACT_ATOMS: atom_id res chain seq x y z
N MET A 1 -11.99 12.45 8.10
CA MET A 1 -12.10 11.25 7.25
C MET A 1 -10.84 11.10 6.43
N THR A 2 -9.93 10.21 6.82
CA THR A 2 -8.74 9.89 6.03
C THR A 2 -9.16 9.14 4.78
N LYS A 3 -8.75 9.63 3.61
CA LYS A 3 -9.05 9.10 2.27
C LYS A 3 -8.72 7.60 2.07
N TYR A 4 -8.02 6.99 3.03
CA TYR A 4 -7.59 5.60 3.03
C TYR A 4 -7.86 4.97 4.40
N THR A 5 -8.87 4.10 4.46
CA THR A 5 -9.22 3.32 5.66
C THR A 5 -8.16 2.25 5.95
N LYS A 6 -8.14 1.70 7.17
CA LYS A 6 -7.19 0.63 7.57
C LYS A 6 -7.22 -0.54 6.58
N GLU A 7 -8.41 -0.90 6.12
CA GLU A 7 -8.65 -1.98 5.14
C GLU A 7 -7.97 -1.71 3.79
N ILE A 8 -8.07 -0.48 3.26
CA ILE A 8 -7.42 -0.12 1.99
C ILE A 8 -5.89 -0.21 2.12
N LYS A 9 -5.33 0.18 3.27
CA LYS A 9 -3.88 0.09 3.51
C LYS A 9 -3.41 -1.36 3.53
N LEU A 10 -4.16 -2.25 4.17
CA LEU A 10 -3.86 -3.69 4.22
C LEU A 10 -4.03 -4.34 2.84
N ALA A 11 -5.06 -3.97 2.07
CA ALA A 11 -5.23 -4.47 0.71
C ALA A 11 -4.04 -4.11 -0.20
N ILE A 12 -3.52 -2.88 -0.12
CA ILE A 12 -2.31 -2.46 -0.85
C ILE A 12 -1.10 -3.27 -0.41
N TYR A 13 -0.96 -3.55 0.89
CA TYR A 13 0.16 -4.33 1.42
C TYR A 13 0.13 -5.79 0.97
N HIS A 14 -1.02 -6.47 1.08
CA HIS A 14 -1.17 -7.83 0.59
C HIS A 14 -0.93 -7.93 -0.92
N GLU A 15 -1.48 -7.00 -1.71
CA GLU A 15 -1.21 -6.97 -3.16
C GLU A 15 0.28 -6.69 -3.47
N TRP A 16 0.96 -5.90 -2.65
CA TRP A 16 2.39 -5.62 -2.81
C TRP A 16 3.27 -6.83 -2.46
N VAL A 17 2.93 -7.57 -1.40
CA VAL A 17 3.69 -8.74 -0.93
C VAL A 17 3.44 -9.95 -1.84
N ASP A 18 2.20 -10.15 -2.27
CA ASP A 18 1.77 -11.27 -3.12
C ASP A 18 2.16 -11.05 -4.58
N ASP A 19 2.02 -9.83 -5.09
CA ASP A 19 2.41 -9.46 -6.45
C ASP A 19 3.66 -8.56 -6.44
N HIS A 20 4.82 -9.20 -6.60
CA HIS A 20 6.14 -8.53 -6.68
C HIS A 20 6.24 -7.52 -7.84
N ARG A 21 5.22 -7.39 -8.70
CA ARG A 21 5.20 -6.55 -9.88
C ARG A 21 4.26 -5.35 -9.69
N ARG A 22 4.92 -4.20 -9.58
CA ARG A 22 4.52 -2.87 -10.07
C ARG A 22 3.77 -2.00 -9.05
N GLY A 23 4.58 -1.26 -8.28
CA GLY A 23 4.14 0.01 -7.69
C GLY A 23 3.48 0.98 -8.67
N THR A 24 3.71 0.86 -9.98
CA THR A 24 2.99 1.63 -11.02
C THR A 24 1.53 1.19 -11.17
N TYR A 25 1.22 -0.11 -11.06
CA TYR A 25 -0.15 -0.63 -11.15
C TYR A 25 -0.96 -0.21 -9.92
N LEU A 26 -0.39 -0.42 -8.73
CA LEU A 26 -0.98 0.03 -7.47
C LEU A 26 -1.15 1.55 -7.44
N SER A 27 -0.22 2.30 -8.05
CA SER A 27 -0.31 3.75 -8.14
C SER A 27 -1.53 4.22 -8.93
N GLN A 28 -1.82 3.55 -10.06
CA GLN A 28 -3.01 3.85 -10.87
C GLN A 28 -4.30 3.35 -10.22
N LYS A 29 -4.29 2.15 -9.65
CA LYS A 29 -5.47 1.50 -9.02
C LYS A 29 -5.95 2.25 -7.78
N TYR A 30 -5.03 2.69 -6.93
CA TYR A 30 -5.34 3.35 -5.66
C TYR A 30 -5.17 4.88 -5.72
N GLY A 31 -4.78 5.43 -6.88
CA GLY A 31 -4.55 6.87 -7.05
C GLY A 31 -3.44 7.43 -6.15
N MET A 32 -2.55 6.57 -5.65
CA MET A 32 -1.42 6.95 -4.80
C MET A 32 -0.15 7.05 -5.64
N GLY A 33 0.71 8.05 -5.38
CA GLY A 33 2.03 8.08 -5.99
C GLY A 33 2.86 6.86 -5.57
N ARG A 34 3.79 6.43 -6.43
CA ARG A 34 4.71 5.29 -6.13
C ARG A 34 5.44 5.46 -4.80
N GLY A 35 5.86 6.68 -4.47
CA GLY A 35 6.47 7.00 -3.18
C GLY A 35 5.52 6.85 -1.98
N GLY A 36 4.23 7.12 -2.16
CA GLY A 36 3.21 6.92 -1.12
C GLY A 36 2.95 5.45 -0.83
N ILE A 37 2.95 4.61 -1.88
CA ILE A 37 2.82 3.15 -1.73
C ILE A 37 4.05 2.58 -1.03
N HIS A 38 5.26 2.98 -1.45
CA HIS A 38 6.49 2.55 -0.79
C HIS A 38 6.51 2.94 0.70
N TYR A 39 6.13 4.18 1.02
CA TYR A 39 6.05 4.63 2.41
C TYR A 39 5.03 3.82 3.22
N LEU A 40 3.87 3.51 2.63
CA LEU A 40 2.81 2.76 3.29
C LEU A 40 3.21 1.30 3.56
N VAL A 41 3.87 0.66 2.60
CA VAL A 41 4.41 -0.70 2.74
C VAL A 41 5.48 -0.74 3.82
N ASP A 42 6.44 0.20 3.79
CA ASP A 42 7.50 0.29 4.79
C ASP A 42 6.94 0.53 6.21
N LEU A 43 5.86 1.33 6.33
CA LEU A 43 5.17 1.56 7.59
C LEU A 43 4.54 0.27 8.14
N ILE A 44 3.83 -0.49 7.30
CA ILE A 44 3.17 -1.75 7.71
C ILE A 44 4.22 -2.82 8.04
N GLN A 45 5.31 -2.89 7.26
CA GLN A 45 6.40 -3.81 7.52
C GLN A 45 7.16 -3.52 8.82
N LYS A 46 7.34 -2.23 9.17
CA LYS A 46 8.01 -1.81 10.41
C LYS A 46 7.14 -1.95 11.66
N HIS A 47 5.84 -1.68 11.54
CA HIS A 47 4.93 -1.64 12.68
C HIS A 47 4.08 -2.91 12.85
N GLY A 48 4.11 -3.84 11.89
CA GLY A 48 3.25 -5.01 11.87
C GLY A 48 1.78 -4.66 11.59
N GLU A 49 0.98 -5.66 11.22
CA GLU A 49 -0.45 -5.54 10.93
C GLU A 49 -1.31 -5.33 12.21
N CYS A 50 -0.85 -4.51 13.16
CA CYS A 50 -1.54 -4.26 14.43
C CYS A 50 -2.83 -3.44 14.26
#